data_AF-A0A2V9HLA6-F1
#
_entry.id   AF-A0A2V9HLA6-F1
#
_cell.length_a   1.000
_cell.length_b   1.000
_cell.length_c   1.000
_cell.angle_alpha   90.00
_cell.angle_beta   90.00
_cell.angle_gamma   90.00
#
_symmetry.space_group_name_H-M   'P 1'
#
loop_
_entity.id
_entity.type
_entity.pdbx_description
1 polymer ?
#
loop_
_entity_poly.entity_id
_entity_poly.type
_entity_poly.pdbx_seq_one_letter_code
_entity_poly.pdbx_strand_id
1 'polypeptide(L)' 'MAASENSRAAGRVAFTYPSFVLFQLARFFIVLAGEMQSVAVGWQVYEITKRPLDLGLVGLAQFLPGIFLFLVAG' A
#
# COMPACT_ATOMS: atom_id res chain seq x y z
N MET A 1 -7.54 35.89 12.72
CA MET A 1 -6.63 34.91 13.35
C MET A 1 -7.35 33.65 13.86
N ALA A 2 -8.62 33.72 14.30
CA ALA A 2 -9.38 32.57 14.81
C ALA A 2 -9.73 31.45 13.79
N ALA A 3 -9.77 31.74 12.49
CA ALA A 3 -10.15 30.74 11.46
C ALA A 3 -9.13 29.62 11.25
N SER A 4 -7.84 29.83 11.56
CA SER A 4 -6.79 28.81 11.38
C SER A 4 -6.76 27.78 12.51
N GLU A 5 -7.27 28.14 13.69
CA GLU A 5 -7.33 27.27 14.87
C GLU A 5 -8.41 26.20 14.71
N ASN A 6 -9.58 26.57 14.17
CA ASN A 6 -10.67 25.64 13.87
C ASN A 6 -10.31 24.62 12.80
N SER A 7 -9.52 24.95 11.77
CA SER A 7 -9.07 23.97 10.77
C SER A 7 -8.09 22.94 11.36
N ARG A 8 -7.25 23.35 12.33
CA ARG A 8 -6.35 22.44 13.06
C ARG A 8 -7.10 21.53 14.04
N ALA A 9 -8.20 22.01 14.61
CA ALA A 9 -9.10 21.21 15.44
C ALA A 9 -9.96 20.26 14.58
N ALA A 10 -10.50 20.73 13.45
CA ALA A 10 -11.33 19.96 12.51
C ALA A 10 -10.58 18.73 11.94
N GLY A 11 -9.28 18.86 11.66
CA GLY A 11 -8.45 17.72 11.24
C GLY A 11 -8.34 16.61 12.30
N ARG A 12 -8.48 16.93 13.59
CA ARG A 12 -8.47 15.96 14.70
C ARG A 12 -9.86 15.38 15.01
N VAL A 13 -10.94 16.03 14.56
CA VAL A 13 -12.32 15.53 14.73
C VAL A 13 -12.53 14.21 13.98
N ALA A 14 -11.85 14.02 12.84
CA ALA A 14 -11.89 12.75 12.11
C ALA A 14 -11.37 11.57 12.96
N PHE A 15 -10.33 11.79 13.78
CA PHE A 15 -9.78 10.79 14.70
C PHE A 15 -10.57 10.64 16.00
N THR A 16 -11.63 11.43 16.22
CA THR A 16 -12.54 11.28 17.36
C THR A 16 -13.46 10.07 17.20
N TYR A 17 -13.67 9.59 15.96
CA TYR A 17 -14.48 8.41 15.69
C TYR A 17 -13.61 7.13 15.72
N PRO A 18 -13.81 6.22 16.69
CA PRO A 18 -12.98 5.00 16.81
C PRO A 18 -13.06 4.11 15.56
N SER A 19 -14.20 4.05 14.88
CA SER A 19 -14.35 3.33 13.61
C SER A 19 -13.48 3.90 12.49
N PHE A 20 -13.29 5.23 12.44
CA PHE A 20 -12.42 5.87 11.46
C PHE A 20 -10.94 5.59 11.75
N VAL A 21 -10.54 5.59 13.03
CA VAL A 21 -9.18 5.22 13.45
C VAL A 21 -8.88 3.76 13.13
N LEU A 22 -9.81 2.85 13.44
CA LEU A 22 -9.67 1.42 13.12
C LEU A 22 -9.59 1.19 11.61
N PHE A 23 -10.43 1.86 10.82
CA PHE A 23 -10.36 1.81 9.37
C PHE A 23 -9.01 2.33 8.84
N GLN A 24 -8.53 3.45 9.38
CA GLN A 24 -7.28 4.04 8.94
C GLN A 24 -6.07 3.17 9.29
N LEU A 25 -6.08 2.53 10.47
CA LEU A 25 -5.08 1.55 10.87
C LEU A 25 -5.15 0.30 9.99
N ALA A 26 -6.32 -0.28 9.79
CA ALA A 26 -6.50 -1.44 8.92
C ALA A 26 -5.99 -1.15 7.50
N ARG A 27 -6.33 0.03 6.96
CA ARG A 27 -5.85 0.48 5.66
C ARG A 27 -4.33 0.63 5.61
N PHE A 28 -3.72 1.17 6.66
CA PHE A 28 -2.26 1.24 6.78
C PHE A 28 -1.62 -0.16 6.79
N PHE A 29 -2.16 -1.09 7.60
CA PHE A 29 -1.67 -2.46 7.67
C PHE A 29 -1.85 -3.22 6.34
N ILE A 30 -2.95 -3.02 5.63
CA ILE A 30 -3.18 -3.64 4.32
C ILE A 30 -2.11 -3.22 3.31
N VAL A 31 -1.82 -1.91 3.24
CA VAL A 31 -0.78 -1.41 2.33
C VAL A 31 0.59 -1.97 2.74
N LEU A 32 0.94 -1.89 4.03
CA LEU A 32 2.22 -2.39 4.53
C LEU A 32 2.41 -3.89 4.27
N ALA A 33 1.37 -4.70 4.51
CA ALA A 33 1.39 -6.12 4.23
C ALA A 33 1.55 -6.40 2.72
N GLY A 34 0.90 -5.60 1.86
CA GLY A 34 1.06 -5.69 0.40
C GLY A 34 2.50 -5.44 -0.05
N GLU A 35 3.14 -4.39 0.46
CA GLU A 35 4.55 -4.09 0.17
C GLU A 35 5.49 -5.21 0.68
N MET A 36 5.25 -5.72 1.89
CA MET A 36 6.03 -6.85 2.43
C MET A 36 5.87 -8.12 1.59
N GLN A 37 4.64 -8.44 1.19
CA GLN A 37 4.35 -9.61 0.36
C GLN A 37 5.01 -9.48 -1.02
N SER A 38 4.96 -8.29 -1.63
CA SER A 38 5.65 -7.96 -2.87
C SER A 38 7.14 -8.29 -2.80
N VAL A 39 7.81 -7.78 -1.75
CA VAL A 39 9.25 -8.04 -1.53
C VAL A 39 9.51 -9.52 -1.25
N ALA A 40 8.71 -10.15 -0.40
CA ALA A 40 8.87 -11.56 -0.02
C ALA A 40 8.72 -12.48 -1.23
N VAL A 41 7.76 -12.24 -2.12
CA VAL A 41 7.60 -13.02 -3.37
C VAL A 41 8.83 -12.86 -4.27
N GLY A 42 9.37 -11.65 -4.40
CA GLY A 42 10.62 -11.41 -5.14
C GLY A 42 11.81 -12.20 -4.59
N TRP A 43 11.98 -12.22 -3.27
CA TRP A 43 13.03 -12.98 -2.60
C TRP A 43 12.81 -14.50 -2.68
N GLN A 44 11.57 -14.98 -2.52
CA GLN A 44 11.20 -16.39 -2.61
C GLN A 44 11.52 -16.96 -3.99
N VAL A 45 11.18 -16.24 -5.05
CA VAL A 45 11.50 -16.65 -6.43
C VAL A 45 13.02 -16.67 -6.64
N TYR A 46 13.75 -15.68 -6.11
CA TYR A 46 15.21 -15.66 -6.18
C TYR A 46 15.87 -16.85 -5.48
N GLU A 47 15.40 -17.23 -4.29
CA GLU A 47 15.93 -18.40 -3.55
C GLU A 47 15.77 -19.70 -4.33
N ILE A 48 14.65 -19.85 -5.04
CA ILE A 48 14.35 -21.07 -5.80
C ILE A 48 15.24 -21.18 -7.05
N THR A 49 15.48 -20.09 -7.80
CA THR A 49 16.24 -20.16 -9.05
C THR A 49 17.73 -19.78 -8.94
N LYS A 50 18.17 -19.15 -7.84
CA LYS A 50 19.53 -18.62 -7.60
C LYS A 50 20.08 -17.72 -8.73
N ARG A 51 19.22 -17.12 -9.55
CA ARG A 51 19.60 -16.25 -10.67
C ARG A 51 19.01 -14.84 -10.48
N PRO A 52 19.85 -13.78 -10.47
CA PRO A 52 19.38 -12.41 -10.24
C PRO A 52 18.51 -11.84 -11.38
N LEU A 53 18.47 -12.49 -12.54
CA LEU A 53 17.62 -12.13 -13.67
C LEU A 53 16.11 -12.32 -13.36
N ASP A 54 15.78 -13.24 -12.45
CA ASP A 54 14.39 -13.55 -12.12
C ASP A 54 13.76 -12.48 -11.22
N LEU A 55 14.55 -11.74 -10.44
CA LEU A 55 14.09 -10.58 -9.67
C LEU A 55 13.52 -9.48 -10.59
N GLY A 56 14.18 -9.24 -11.74
CA GLY A 56 13.70 -8.29 -12.74
C GLY A 56 12.40 -8.75 -13.41
N LEU A 57 12.26 -10.06 -13.67
CA LEU A 57 11.05 -10.64 -14.26
C LEU A 57 9.87 -10.67 -13.28
N VAL A 58 10.11 -10.91 -11.98
CA VAL A 58 9.06 -10.83 -10.95
C VAL A 58 8.52 -9.41 -10.82
N GLY A 59 9.40 -8.40 -10.83
CA GLY A 59 8.98 -7.00 -10.85
C GLY A 59 8.12 -6.65 -12.08
N LEU A 60 8.52 -7.13 -13.27
CA LEU A 60 7.73 -6.99 -14.50
C LEU A 60 6.37 -7.70 -14.41
N ALA A 61 6.34 -8.93 -13.91
CA ALA A 61 5.13 -9.73 -13.74
C ALA A 61 4.18 -9.13 -12.70
N GLN A 62 4.69 -8.41 -11.70
CA GLN A 62 3.87 -7.74 -10.71
C GLN A 62 3.28 -6.41 -11.22
N PHE A 63 3.97 -5.75 -12.14
CA PHE A 63 3.52 -4.50 -12.74
C PHE A 63 2.50 -4.70 -13.88
N LEU A 64 2.62 -5.81 -14.62
CA LEU A 64 1.75 -6.18 -15.74
C LEU A 64 0.24 -6.20 -15.39
N PRO A 65 -0.22 -6.91 -14.34
CA PRO A 65 -1.63 -6.93 -13.97
C PRO A 65 -2.15 -5.54 -13.63
N GLY A 66 -1.32 -4.71 -12.98
CA GLY A 66 -1.64 -3.33 -12.66
C GLY A 66 -1.94 -2.51 -13.90
N ILE A 67 -1.10 -2.59 -14.94
CA ILE A 67 -1.33 -1.87 -16.21
C ILE A 67 -2.63 -2.32 -16.88
N PHE A 68 -2.88 -3.62 -16.96
CA PHE A 68 -4.07 -4.14 -17.64
C PHE A 68 -5.37 -3.85 -16.89
N LEU A 69 -5.34 -3.96 -15.57
CA LEU A 69 -6.53 -3.75 -14.74
C LEU A 69 -6.77 -2.28 -14.43
N PHE A 70 -5.76 -1.40 -14.56
CA PHE A 70 -5.93 0.04 -14.33
C PHE A 70 -7.02 0.67 -15.21
N LEU A 71 -7.16 0.21 -16.47
CA LEU A 71 -8.22 0.68 -17.37
C LEU A 71 -9.63 0.26 -16.93
N VAL A 72 -9.76 -0.89 -16.26
CA VAL A 72 -11.05 -1.44 -15.80
C VAL A 72 -11.38 -0.97 -14.38
N ALA A 73 -10.36 -0.64 -13.59
CA ALA A 73 -10.51 -0.23 -12.20
C ALA A 73 -10.89 1.26 -12.03
N GLY A 74 -10.83 2.05 -13.11
CA GLY A 74 -11.24 3.47 -13.17
C GLY A 74 -12.70 3.66 -13.53
#